data_AF-A0A2E1UWF6-F1
#
_entry.id   AF-A0A2E1UWF6-F1
#
_cell.length_a   1.000
_cell.length_b   1.000
_cell.length_c   1.000
_cell.angle_alpha   90.00
_cell.angle_beta   90.00
_cell.angle_gamma   90.00
#
_symmetry.space_group_name_H-M   'P 1'
#
loop_
_entity.id
_entity.type
_entity.pdbx_description
1 polymer ?
#
loop_
_entity_poly.entity_id
_entity_poly.type
_entity_poly.pdbx_seq_one_letter_code
_entity_poly.pdbx_strand_id
1 'polypeptide(L)'
;MPDEEKTVNLDTSGPGARVELPETENEETKTYEKKENKNEANVVYDDQPADSSEKPSEQSNVRDEKNEGGEVTQKTDEAKSDQQQDNTQAVEEYSEGVKKRIAKLTKKMREAERQREEAIAFAQRVKQERDQFEAKSTSLDKNYATEMEGRISSSLTAAQEKLKAARLNEDAKAEVEALTQISQLGYEQGKLAEIKTQHQMEETAAKEKPVRAQQPIQQPAPVDPKAEAWAEKNDWFGKDNAMTYTAFDLHRKLTEEEGMDPQSDEYYAEVDKRIRLEFPHKFGNSVEKQTSKPTQNVASATRSTKTGRKQVRLTSSQVAIAKKLGVPLEEYAKQLINTKEV
;
A
#
# COMPACT_ATOMS: atom_id res chain seq x y z
N MET A 1 -16.17 40.93 -42.02
CA MET A 1 -14.87 40.33 -42.37
C MET A 1 -14.12 40.18 -41.07
N PRO A 2 -13.87 38.95 -40.58
CA PRO A 2 -13.05 38.74 -39.40
C PRO A 2 -11.57 38.93 -39.77
N ASP A 3 -10.83 39.60 -38.91
CA ASP A 3 -9.41 39.93 -39.06
C ASP A 3 -8.54 38.67 -39.18
N GLU A 4 -7.62 38.68 -40.15
CA GLU A 4 -6.62 37.63 -40.36
C GLU A 4 -5.69 37.53 -39.14
N GLU A 5 -5.66 36.36 -38.51
CA GLU A 5 -4.62 36.00 -37.55
C GLU A 5 -3.26 35.98 -38.26
N LYS A 6 -2.40 36.96 -37.94
CA LYS A 6 -1.00 36.95 -38.36
C LYS A 6 -0.26 35.77 -37.72
N THR A 7 -0.24 34.64 -38.40
CA THR A 7 0.67 33.53 -38.08
C THR A 7 2.09 33.92 -38.51
N VAL A 8 2.97 34.08 -37.52
CA VAL A 8 4.37 34.41 -37.80
C VAL A 8 5.14 33.12 -38.07
N ASN A 9 5.54 32.90 -39.32
CA ASN A 9 6.42 31.80 -39.70
C ASN A 9 7.75 31.91 -38.95
N LEU A 10 8.02 30.96 -38.06
CA LEU A 10 9.31 30.83 -37.36
C LEU A 10 10.26 30.02 -38.27
N ASP A 11 11.41 30.59 -38.61
CA ASP A 11 12.47 29.85 -39.29
C ASP A 11 13.05 28.80 -38.33
N THR A 12 12.82 27.52 -38.63
CA THR A 12 13.29 26.37 -37.84
C THR A 12 14.54 25.74 -38.44
N SER A 13 15.07 26.30 -39.53
CA SER A 13 16.28 25.83 -40.21
C SER A 13 17.53 26.33 -39.50
N GLY A 14 17.87 25.69 -38.38
CA GLY A 14 19.04 26.04 -37.59
C GLY A 14 19.47 24.89 -36.66
N PRO A 15 20.76 24.81 -36.28
CA PRO A 15 21.19 23.86 -35.27
C PRO A 15 20.59 24.25 -33.90
N GLY A 16 20.10 23.26 -33.13
CA GLY A 16 19.67 23.47 -31.73
C GLY A 16 20.84 23.90 -30.84
N ALA A 17 20.64 24.05 -29.52
CA ALA A 17 21.70 24.42 -28.57
C ALA A 17 21.61 23.59 -27.27
N ARG A 18 22.73 23.16 -26.65
CA ARG A 18 22.71 22.59 -25.29
C ARG A 18 23.45 23.46 -24.30
N VAL A 19 22.69 24.15 -23.47
CA VAL A 19 23.21 25.13 -22.52
C VAL A 19 23.52 24.41 -21.20
N GLU A 20 24.78 24.48 -20.72
CA GLU A 20 25.09 24.09 -19.33
C GLU A 20 24.80 25.28 -18.42
N LEU A 21 23.89 25.10 -17.47
CA LEU A 21 23.59 26.12 -16.48
C LEU A 21 24.55 25.95 -15.29
N PRO A 22 25.13 27.03 -14.74
CA PRO A 22 25.90 26.95 -13.49
C PRO A 22 24.98 26.52 -12.35
N GLU A 23 25.52 25.75 -11.39
CA GLU A 23 24.82 25.40 -10.16
C GLU A 23 24.45 26.70 -9.43
N THR A 24 23.15 27.00 -9.38
CA THR A 24 22.60 27.93 -8.40
C THR A 24 22.23 27.11 -7.18
N GLU A 25 23.01 27.26 -6.10
CA GLU A 25 22.62 26.79 -4.78
C GLU A 25 21.22 27.33 -4.44
N ASN A 26 20.32 26.44 -4.01
CA ASN A 26 19.03 26.84 -3.45
C ASN A 26 19.28 27.74 -2.22
N GLU A 27 18.63 28.89 -2.18
CA GLU A 27 18.73 29.93 -1.13
C GLU A 27 18.21 29.52 0.27
N GLU A 28 18.00 28.22 0.58
CA GLU A 28 17.51 27.76 1.89
C GLU A 28 18.59 27.28 2.88
N THR A 29 19.88 27.29 2.52
CA THR A 29 20.96 26.98 3.49
C THR A 29 22.12 27.97 3.42
N LYS A 30 21.90 29.19 3.93
CA LYS A 30 22.99 30.15 4.23
C LYS A 30 23.72 29.75 5.52
N THR A 31 24.89 29.14 5.40
CA THR A 31 25.97 29.31 6.37
C THR A 31 27.21 29.83 5.63
N TYR A 32 27.75 30.92 6.14
CA TYR A 32 28.75 31.78 5.51
C TYR A 32 30.15 31.15 5.62
N GLU A 33 30.91 31.07 4.53
CA GLU A 33 32.19 31.80 4.40
C GLU A 33 32.85 31.70 3.00
N LYS A 34 33.18 32.89 2.50
CA LYS A 34 34.32 33.31 1.66
C LYS A 34 34.47 32.81 0.19
N LYS A 35 34.28 33.81 -0.70
CA LYS A 35 34.53 33.85 -2.15
C LYS A 35 35.96 33.48 -2.56
N GLU A 36 36.08 32.86 -3.74
CA GLU A 36 36.98 33.33 -4.80
C GLU A 36 36.40 33.00 -6.19
N ASN A 37 36.27 34.03 -7.03
CA ASN A 37 35.82 33.96 -8.43
C ASN A 37 36.85 33.23 -9.29
N LYS A 38 36.40 32.34 -10.19
CA LYS A 38 36.89 32.22 -11.58
C LYS A 38 36.17 31.12 -12.42
N ASN A 39 35.54 31.55 -13.52
CA ASN A 39 35.57 30.93 -14.88
C ASN A 39 34.35 30.12 -15.40
N GLU A 40 33.52 30.85 -16.17
CA GLU A 40 33.01 30.58 -17.54
C GLU A 40 32.26 29.26 -17.88
N ALA A 41 31.07 29.44 -18.48
CA ALA A 41 30.12 28.41 -18.92
C ALA A 41 30.60 27.64 -20.17
N ASN A 42 30.25 26.36 -20.26
CA ASN A 42 30.48 25.50 -21.42
C ASN A 42 29.11 25.04 -21.97
N VAL A 43 28.97 24.81 -23.27
CA VAL A 43 27.70 24.46 -23.95
C VAL A 43 28.00 23.19 -24.75
N VAL A 44 27.44 22.04 -24.37
CA VAL A 44 27.83 20.70 -24.90
C VAL A 44 26.58 19.87 -25.15
N TYR A 45 26.34 19.22 -26.31
CA TYR A 45 25.13 18.45 -26.72
C TYR A 45 25.07 16.99 -26.12
N ASP A 46 23.91 16.44 -25.64
CA ASP A 46 23.78 15.19 -24.77
C ASP A 46 24.35 13.87 -25.32
N ASP A 47 24.66 12.95 -24.39
CA ASP A 47 23.98 11.64 -24.25
C ASP A 47 24.05 11.09 -22.78
N GLN A 48 22.89 10.82 -22.16
CA GLN A 48 22.44 9.79 -21.16
C GLN A 48 23.29 9.37 -19.87
N PRO A 49 22.73 8.63 -18.87
CA PRO A 49 22.30 9.13 -17.54
C PRO A 49 23.07 8.61 -16.28
N ALA A 50 22.75 9.25 -15.13
CA ALA A 50 23.02 8.86 -13.73
C ALA A 50 22.16 7.63 -13.31
N ASP A 51 22.28 6.95 -12.16
CA ASP A 51 22.46 7.41 -10.78
C ASP A 51 22.70 6.21 -9.83
N SER A 52 23.16 6.51 -8.61
CA SER A 52 23.30 5.65 -7.42
C SER A 52 22.09 5.85 -6.48
N SER A 53 21.67 4.82 -5.73
CA SER A 53 21.16 5.07 -4.37
C SER A 53 21.19 3.85 -3.46
N GLU A 54 21.40 4.16 -2.18
CA GLU A 54 21.64 3.27 -1.04
C GLU A 54 20.39 3.00 -0.18
N LYS A 55 20.59 2.07 0.75
CA LYS A 55 19.78 1.49 1.83
C LYS A 55 19.45 2.50 2.96
N PRO A 56 18.59 2.12 3.94
CA PRO A 56 19.15 1.82 5.26
C PRO A 56 18.44 0.71 6.07
N SER A 57 19.16 0.21 7.07
CA SER A 57 18.81 -0.80 8.09
C SER A 57 18.49 -0.14 9.44
N GLU A 58 17.73 -0.83 10.29
CA GLU A 58 17.92 -0.73 11.75
C GLU A 58 17.45 -2.00 12.49
N GLN A 59 18.24 -2.40 13.49
CA GLN A 59 18.12 -3.61 14.32
C GLN A 59 17.62 -3.26 15.73
N SER A 60 16.98 -4.22 16.41
CA SER A 60 16.82 -4.20 17.88
C SER A 60 17.18 -5.56 18.50
N ASN A 61 17.82 -5.48 19.66
CA ASN A 61 18.56 -6.51 20.39
C ASN A 61 17.71 -7.10 21.54
N VAL A 62 17.87 -8.39 21.88
CA VAL A 62 17.14 -9.06 22.99
C VAL A 62 18.14 -9.66 24.00
N ARG A 63 17.81 -9.55 25.29
CA ARG A 63 18.62 -9.97 26.45
C ARG A 63 17.96 -11.17 27.15
N ASP A 64 18.77 -12.19 27.45
CA ASP A 64 18.41 -13.44 28.13
C ASP A 64 18.47 -13.31 29.67
N GLU A 65 17.56 -14.00 30.37
CA GLU A 65 17.74 -14.43 31.77
C GLU A 65 17.34 -15.90 31.95
N LYS A 66 18.15 -16.58 32.75
CA LYS A 66 18.19 -18.03 33.05
C LYS A 66 17.41 -18.31 34.34
N ASN A 67 16.71 -19.44 34.43
CA ASN A 67 16.38 -20.06 35.72
C ASN A 67 16.41 -21.59 35.66
N GLU A 68 16.78 -22.21 36.78
CA GLU A 68 17.17 -23.60 37.00
C GLU A 68 16.06 -24.44 37.65
N GLY A 69 16.16 -25.78 37.52
CA GLY A 69 15.69 -26.73 38.53
C GLY A 69 14.61 -27.75 38.12
N GLY A 70 14.93 -29.05 38.14
CA GLY A 70 13.98 -30.18 38.11
C GLY A 70 14.63 -31.52 37.76
N GLU A 71 14.67 -32.44 38.72
CA GLU A 71 15.55 -33.62 38.84
C GLU A 71 14.84 -34.99 38.55
N VAL A 72 15.60 -35.96 37.99
CA VAL A 72 15.53 -37.46 38.04
C VAL A 72 14.31 -38.19 37.41
N THR A 73 14.48 -39.16 36.50
CA THR A 73 14.75 -40.58 36.84
C THR A 73 15.32 -41.38 35.64
N GLN A 74 16.50 -41.99 35.85
CA GLN A 74 17.08 -43.02 34.99
C GLN A 74 16.53 -44.41 35.37
N LYS A 75 16.21 -45.24 34.37
CA LYS A 75 16.29 -46.69 34.47
C LYS A 75 17.15 -47.22 33.33
N THR A 76 18.19 -47.93 33.75
CA THR A 76 19.18 -48.67 32.98
C THR A 76 18.58 -49.97 32.46
N ASP A 77 18.94 -50.37 31.24
CA ASP A 77 19.13 -51.78 30.88
C ASP A 77 20.21 -51.87 29.79
N GLU A 78 21.28 -52.60 30.10
CA GLU A 78 22.42 -52.88 29.25
C GLU A 78 22.13 -54.03 28.28
N ALA A 79 22.49 -53.88 27.01
CA ALA A 79 22.85 -55.02 26.15
C ALA A 79 23.86 -54.59 25.09
N LYS A 80 25.03 -55.25 25.13
CA LYS A 80 26.21 -55.06 24.29
C LYS A 80 25.95 -55.27 22.79
N SER A 81 26.60 -54.46 21.95
CA SER A 81 27.26 -54.94 20.74
C SER A 81 28.44 -54.04 20.40
N ASP A 82 29.64 -54.63 20.45
CA ASP A 82 30.89 -54.07 19.98
C ASP A 82 30.89 -53.90 18.45
N GLN A 83 31.74 -52.98 17.96
CA GLN A 83 32.01 -52.59 16.55
C GLN A 83 31.15 -51.48 15.93
N GLN A 84 31.22 -50.27 16.48
CA GLN A 84 31.19 -49.02 15.70
C GLN A 84 31.60 -47.85 16.62
N GLN A 85 32.90 -47.52 16.67
CA GLN A 85 33.40 -46.44 17.53
C GLN A 85 33.74 -45.13 16.79
N ASP A 86 33.53 -45.06 15.46
CA ASP A 86 33.88 -43.87 14.67
C ASP A 86 32.69 -43.18 13.98
N ASN A 87 31.46 -43.68 14.20
CA ASN A 87 30.24 -43.10 13.60
C ASN A 87 29.17 -42.73 14.65
N THR A 88 29.31 -43.21 15.89
CA THR A 88 28.38 -42.95 17.00
C THR A 88 28.44 -41.51 17.48
N GLN A 89 29.63 -40.90 17.56
CA GLN A 89 29.78 -39.47 17.92
C GLN A 89 29.14 -38.54 16.87
N ALA A 90 29.31 -38.84 15.58
CA ALA A 90 28.70 -38.06 14.50
C ALA A 90 27.16 -38.19 14.47
N VAL A 91 26.64 -39.39 14.76
CA VAL A 91 25.20 -39.64 14.86
C VAL A 91 24.61 -39.00 16.12
N GLU A 92 25.32 -38.98 17.25
CA GLU A 92 24.90 -38.29 18.47
C GLU A 92 24.88 -36.78 18.30
N GLU A 93 25.93 -36.16 17.73
CA GLU A 93 25.94 -34.73 17.41
C GLU A 93 24.84 -34.35 16.41
N TYR A 94 24.59 -35.19 15.40
CA TYR A 94 23.48 -35.00 14.47
C TYR A 94 22.12 -35.08 15.19
N SER A 95 21.97 -36.02 16.13
CA SER A 95 20.77 -36.16 16.96
C SER A 95 20.56 -34.94 17.87
N GLU A 96 21.64 -34.37 18.42
CA GLU A 96 21.57 -33.17 19.24
C GLU A 96 21.17 -31.94 18.43
N GLY A 97 21.71 -31.78 17.22
CA GLY A 97 21.34 -30.70 16.31
C GLY A 97 19.86 -30.76 15.90
N VAL A 98 19.33 -31.96 15.67
CA VAL A 98 17.89 -32.17 15.41
C VAL A 98 17.06 -31.86 16.66
N LYS A 99 17.44 -32.36 17.85
CA LYS A 99 16.76 -32.06 19.12
C LYS A 99 16.71 -30.55 19.41
N LYS A 100 17.82 -29.82 19.21
CA LYS A 100 17.90 -28.36 19.38
C LYS A 100 16.98 -27.61 18.39
N ARG A 101 16.93 -28.05 17.13
CA ARG A 101 16.00 -27.47 16.12
C ARG A 101 14.54 -27.74 16.45
N ILE A 102 14.20 -28.96 16.87
CA ILE A 102 12.84 -29.32 17.31
C ILE A 102 12.45 -28.46 18.52
N ALA A 103 13.30 -28.36 19.54
CA ALA A 103 13.05 -27.52 20.70
C ALA A 103 12.84 -26.04 20.32
N LYS A 104 13.64 -25.51 19.40
CA LYS A 104 13.48 -24.15 18.87
C LYS A 104 12.14 -23.97 18.13
N LEU A 105 11.76 -24.94 17.30
CA LEU A 105 10.48 -24.93 16.60
C LEU A 105 9.30 -25.03 17.57
N THR A 106 9.37 -25.91 18.58
CA THR A 106 8.34 -26.02 19.62
C THR A 106 8.23 -24.75 20.46
N LYS A 107 9.35 -24.08 20.78
CA LYS A 107 9.34 -22.78 21.46
C LYS A 107 8.66 -21.72 20.59
N LYS A 108 9.02 -21.64 19.31
CA LYS A 108 8.39 -20.71 18.35
C LYS A 108 6.89 -20.98 18.17
N MET A 109 6.49 -22.25 18.10
CA MET A 109 5.09 -22.66 18.03
C MET A 109 4.31 -22.20 19.26
N ARG A 110 4.83 -22.46 20.46
CA ARG A 110 4.18 -22.05 21.72
C ARG A 110 4.09 -20.53 21.86
N GLU A 111 5.11 -19.81 21.42
CA GLU A 111 5.10 -18.35 21.44
C GLU A 111 4.11 -17.76 20.41
N ALA A 112 4.04 -18.34 19.22
CA ALA A 112 3.04 -17.97 18.21
C ALA A 112 1.61 -18.28 18.69
N GLU A 113 1.41 -19.39 19.39
CA GLU A 113 0.13 -19.76 20.00
C GLU A 113 -0.28 -18.73 21.07
N ARG A 114 0.65 -18.33 21.96
CA ARG A 114 0.40 -17.27 22.93
C ARG A 114 0.04 -15.94 22.27
N GLN A 115 0.79 -15.53 21.24
CA GLN A 115 0.48 -14.31 20.49
C GLN A 115 -0.90 -14.36 19.84
N ARG A 116 -1.30 -15.53 19.30
CA ARG A 116 -2.63 -15.74 18.73
C ARG A 116 -3.71 -15.63 19.81
N GLU A 117 -3.53 -16.25 20.95
CA GLU A 117 -4.47 -16.17 22.08
C GLU A 117 -4.61 -14.74 22.60
N GLU A 118 -3.50 -14.02 22.77
CA GLU A 118 -3.50 -12.61 23.17
C GLU A 118 -4.21 -11.72 22.14
N ALA A 119 -3.97 -11.94 20.84
CA ALA A 119 -4.66 -11.22 19.77
C ALA A 119 -6.17 -11.49 19.77
N ILE A 120 -6.60 -12.74 19.99
CA ILE A 120 -8.02 -13.09 20.10
C ILE A 120 -8.63 -12.45 21.35
N ALA A 121 -7.94 -12.49 22.50
CA ALA A 121 -8.41 -11.87 23.74
C ALA A 121 -8.53 -10.35 23.59
N PHE A 122 -7.58 -9.70 22.91
CA PHE A 122 -7.66 -8.28 22.59
C PHE A 122 -8.84 -7.96 21.67
N ALA A 123 -9.03 -8.72 20.59
CA ALA A 123 -10.15 -8.54 19.68
C ALA A 123 -11.50 -8.72 20.40
N GLN A 124 -11.61 -9.68 21.31
CA GLN A 124 -12.78 -9.87 22.16
C GLN A 124 -13.02 -8.68 23.08
N ARG A 125 -11.97 -8.14 23.73
CA ARG A 125 -12.07 -6.94 24.58
C ARG A 125 -12.56 -5.73 23.79
N VAL A 126 -11.96 -5.46 22.63
CA VAL A 126 -12.35 -4.33 21.76
C VAL A 126 -13.79 -4.49 21.31
N LYS A 127 -14.21 -5.71 20.94
CA LYS A 127 -15.61 -5.98 20.59
C LYS A 127 -16.55 -5.69 21.76
N GLN A 128 -16.23 -6.17 22.96
CA GLN A 128 -17.03 -5.91 24.17
C GLN A 128 -17.11 -4.41 24.49
N GLU A 129 -16.00 -3.68 24.39
CA GLU A 129 -15.98 -2.23 24.60
C GLU A 129 -16.87 -1.51 23.58
N ARG A 130 -16.74 -1.85 22.29
CA ARG A 130 -17.60 -1.31 21.24
C ARG A 130 -19.07 -1.59 21.53
N ASP A 131 -19.42 -2.83 21.85
CA ASP A 131 -20.80 -3.24 22.14
C ASP A 131 -21.36 -2.47 23.36
N GLN A 132 -20.53 -2.21 24.37
CA GLN A 132 -20.89 -1.37 25.52
C GLN A 132 -21.08 0.10 25.14
N PHE A 133 -20.23 0.67 24.29
CA PHE A 133 -20.36 2.05 23.82
C PHE A 133 -21.60 2.22 22.94
N GLU A 134 -21.88 1.27 22.07
CA GLU A 134 -23.08 1.24 21.23
C GLU A 134 -24.33 1.18 22.10
N ALA A 135 -24.39 0.26 23.06
CA ALA A 135 -25.52 0.16 23.99
C ALA A 135 -25.72 1.45 24.81
N LYS A 136 -24.63 2.06 25.29
CA LYS A 136 -24.69 3.36 25.99
C LYS A 136 -25.20 4.47 25.09
N SER A 137 -24.71 4.59 23.86
CA SER A 137 -25.14 5.61 22.90
C SER A 137 -26.63 5.47 22.60
N THR A 138 -27.09 4.28 22.24
CA THR A 138 -28.52 4.02 21.97
C THR A 138 -29.39 4.33 23.18
N SER A 139 -28.93 4.00 24.40
CA SER A 139 -29.67 4.33 25.62
C SER A 139 -29.75 5.84 25.88
N LEU A 140 -28.66 6.59 25.61
CA LEU A 140 -28.62 8.04 25.78
C LEU A 140 -29.54 8.72 24.78
N ASP A 141 -29.52 8.31 23.51
CA ASP A 141 -30.38 8.87 22.47
C ASP A 141 -31.86 8.64 22.78
N LYS A 142 -32.21 7.43 23.23
CA LYS A 142 -33.58 7.10 23.65
C LYS A 142 -34.03 7.92 24.85
N ASN A 143 -33.20 7.99 25.90
CA ASN A 143 -33.52 8.76 27.10
C ASN A 143 -33.65 10.26 26.78
N TYR A 144 -32.75 10.80 25.96
CA TYR A 144 -32.81 12.19 25.52
C TYR A 144 -34.11 12.49 24.77
N ALA A 145 -34.52 11.61 23.84
CA ALA A 145 -35.77 11.77 23.11
C ALA A 145 -37.01 11.74 24.03
N THR A 146 -37.02 10.87 25.05
CA THR A 146 -38.12 10.81 26.02
C THR A 146 -38.15 12.02 26.95
N GLU A 147 -36.98 12.51 27.40
CA GLU A 147 -36.89 13.72 28.21
C GLU A 147 -37.34 14.96 27.43
N MET A 148 -36.95 15.06 26.15
CA MET A 148 -37.43 16.12 25.26
C MET A 148 -38.94 16.06 25.06
N GLU A 149 -39.51 14.87 24.88
CA GLU A 149 -40.97 14.69 24.78
C GLU A 149 -41.70 15.11 26.07
N GLY A 150 -41.17 14.73 27.23
CA GLY A 150 -41.71 15.15 28.53
C GLY A 150 -41.63 16.66 28.74
N ARG A 151 -40.49 17.28 28.38
CA ARG A 151 -40.31 18.74 28.45
C ARG A 151 -41.23 19.48 27.48
N ILE A 152 -41.34 19.02 26.24
CA ILE A 152 -42.22 19.64 25.24
C ILE A 152 -43.67 19.52 25.71
N SER A 153 -44.13 18.34 26.14
CA SER A 153 -45.51 18.16 26.60
C SER A 153 -45.85 19.06 27.80
N SER A 154 -44.98 19.10 28.82
CA SER A 154 -45.18 19.96 30.00
C SER A 154 -45.13 21.46 29.67
N SER A 155 -44.25 21.87 28.76
CA SER A 155 -44.20 23.26 28.29
C SER A 155 -45.41 23.62 27.42
N LEU A 156 -45.96 22.66 26.67
CA LEU A 156 -47.15 22.85 25.84
C LEU A 156 -48.39 23.00 26.72
N THR A 157 -48.54 22.18 27.76
CA THR A 157 -49.63 22.35 28.75
C THR A 157 -49.52 23.70 29.46
N ALA A 158 -48.31 24.10 29.87
CA ALA A 158 -48.08 25.41 30.48
C ALA A 158 -48.40 26.58 29.52
N ALA A 159 -48.04 26.48 28.23
CA ALA A 159 -48.35 27.49 27.24
C ALA A 159 -49.87 27.56 26.93
N GLN A 160 -50.55 26.42 26.92
CA GLN A 160 -52.01 26.35 26.79
C GLN A 160 -52.72 26.99 27.99
N GLU A 161 -52.21 26.79 29.21
CA GLU A 161 -52.73 27.46 30.41
C GLU A 161 -52.52 28.97 30.36
N LYS A 162 -51.33 29.43 29.94
CA LYS A 162 -51.07 30.86 29.70
C LYS A 162 -52.03 31.45 28.67
N LEU A 163 -52.30 30.74 27.57
CA LEU A 163 -53.26 31.17 26.55
C LEU A 163 -54.68 31.29 27.14
N LYS A 164 -55.11 30.30 27.93
CA LYS A 164 -56.41 30.36 28.63
C LYS A 164 -56.48 31.55 29.57
N ALA A 165 -55.45 31.79 30.37
CA ALA A 165 -55.37 32.92 31.29
C ALA A 165 -55.38 34.27 30.55
N ALA A 166 -54.63 34.39 29.46
CA ALA A 166 -54.59 35.60 28.64
C ALA A 166 -55.98 35.94 28.07
N ARG A 167 -56.73 34.93 27.59
CA ARG A 167 -58.09 35.11 27.10
C ARG A 167 -59.08 35.51 28.19
N LEU A 168 -58.96 34.92 29.39
CA LEU A 168 -59.82 35.29 30.52
C LEU A 168 -59.57 36.72 31.00
N ASN A 169 -58.35 37.22 30.85
CA ASN A 169 -57.96 38.58 31.24
C ASN A 169 -58.05 39.59 30.08
N GLU A 170 -58.52 39.17 28.89
CA GLU A 170 -58.58 39.99 27.67
C GLU A 170 -57.23 40.64 27.28
N ASP A 171 -56.11 40.00 27.64
CA ASP A 171 -54.76 40.48 27.32
C ASP A 171 -54.29 39.96 25.95
N ALA A 172 -54.51 40.78 24.92
CA ALA A 172 -54.12 40.47 23.55
C ALA A 172 -52.61 40.24 23.37
N LYS A 173 -51.76 40.88 24.19
CA LYS A 173 -50.30 40.70 24.08
C LYS A 173 -49.89 39.34 24.62
N ALA A 174 -50.43 38.95 25.78
CA ALA A 174 -50.17 37.65 26.38
C ALA A 174 -50.74 36.50 25.52
N GLU A 175 -51.87 36.72 24.82
CA GLU A 175 -52.42 35.75 23.88
C GLU A 175 -51.46 35.47 22.71
N VAL A 176 -50.94 36.52 22.06
CA VAL A 176 -49.98 36.37 20.95
C VAL A 176 -48.69 35.69 21.41
N GLU A 177 -48.20 36.03 22.61
CA GLU A 177 -47.01 35.39 23.18
C GLU A 177 -47.24 33.89 23.44
N ALA A 178 -48.37 33.52 24.04
CA ALA A 178 -48.72 32.13 24.30
C ALA A 178 -48.92 31.34 22.99
N LEU A 179 -49.55 31.93 21.98
CA LEU A 179 -49.70 31.31 20.65
C LEU A 179 -48.34 31.11 19.96
N THR A 180 -47.43 32.06 20.10
CA THR A 180 -46.06 31.94 19.56
C THR A 180 -45.30 30.81 20.25
N GLN A 181 -45.39 30.71 21.57
CA GLN A 181 -44.80 29.61 22.35
C GLN A 181 -45.38 28.25 21.92
N ILE A 182 -46.71 28.14 21.76
CA ILE A 182 -47.36 26.91 21.28
C ILE A 182 -46.87 26.55 19.86
N SER A 183 -46.74 27.53 18.97
CA SER A 183 -46.23 27.30 17.60
C SER A 183 -44.79 26.78 17.61
N GLN A 184 -43.92 27.36 18.44
CA GLN A 184 -42.53 26.93 18.55
C GLN A 184 -42.43 25.51 19.11
N LEU A 185 -43.18 25.20 20.16
CA LEU A 185 -43.23 23.86 20.76
C LEU A 185 -43.82 22.82 19.80
N GLY A 186 -44.81 23.20 18.98
CA GLY A 186 -45.35 22.34 17.93
C GLY A 186 -44.30 21.99 16.85
N TYR A 187 -43.44 22.95 16.49
CA TYR A 187 -42.32 22.69 15.58
C TYR A 187 -41.28 21.75 16.21
N GLU A 188 -40.93 21.98 17.47
CA GLU A 188 -40.01 21.10 18.22
C GLU A 188 -40.55 19.67 18.35
N GLN A 189 -41.86 19.53 18.58
CA GLN A 189 -42.55 18.24 18.60
C GLN A 189 -42.47 17.52 17.26
N GLY A 190 -42.72 18.24 16.15
CA GLY A 190 -42.61 17.69 14.80
C GLY A 190 -41.19 17.22 14.46
N LYS A 191 -40.19 18.03 14.83
CA LYS A 191 -38.77 17.68 14.64
C LYS A 191 -38.38 16.45 15.46
N LEU A 192 -38.86 16.34 16.70
CA LEU A 192 -38.62 15.15 17.53
C LEU A 192 -39.26 13.89 16.93
N ALA A 193 -40.46 14.00 16.36
CA ALA A 193 -41.12 12.90 15.67
C ALA A 193 -40.35 12.46 14.41
N GLU A 194 -39.80 13.41 13.65
CA GLU A 194 -38.93 13.13 12.51
C GLU A 194 -37.68 12.36 12.93
N ILE A 195 -37.00 12.82 13.99
CA ILE A 195 -35.81 12.15 14.53
C ILE A 195 -36.13 10.72 14.98
N LYS A 196 -37.24 10.53 15.71
CA LYS A 196 -37.70 9.18 16.11
C LYS A 196 -37.97 8.28 14.90
N THR A 197 -38.56 8.83 13.84
CA THR A 197 -38.86 8.07 12.61
C THR A 197 -37.58 7.72 11.86
N GLN A 198 -36.63 8.66 11.76
CA GLN A 198 -35.30 8.42 11.17
C GLN A 198 -34.57 7.27 11.90
N HIS A 199 -34.52 7.32 13.24
CA HIS A 199 -33.91 6.25 14.03
C HIS A 199 -34.60 4.90 13.84
N GLN A 200 -35.94 4.87 13.77
CA GLN A 200 -36.68 3.63 13.48
C GLN A 200 -36.35 3.08 12.09
N MET A 201 -36.28 3.96 11.08
CA MET A 201 -35.89 3.56 9.72
C MET A 201 -34.46 3.02 9.69
N GLU A 202 -33.51 3.67 10.35
CA GLU A 202 -32.13 3.19 10.49
C GLU A 202 -32.06 1.83 11.20
N GLU A 203 -32.84 1.62 12.26
CA GLU A 203 -32.89 0.34 12.97
C GLU A 203 -33.49 -0.76 12.07
N THR A 204 -34.56 -0.48 11.33
CA THR A 204 -35.14 -1.43 10.37
C THR A 204 -34.19 -1.71 9.21
N ALA A 205 -33.51 -0.69 8.68
CA ALA A 205 -32.53 -0.85 7.61
C ALA A 205 -31.26 -1.59 8.09
N ALA A 206 -30.85 -1.41 9.34
CA ALA A 206 -29.77 -2.17 9.95
C ALA A 206 -30.14 -3.64 10.14
N LYS A 207 -31.41 -3.94 10.46
CA LYS A 207 -31.96 -5.31 10.54
C LYS A 207 -32.17 -5.94 9.15
N GLU A 208 -32.51 -5.16 8.14
CA GLU A 208 -32.75 -5.63 6.76
C GLU A 208 -31.50 -5.70 5.89
N LYS A 209 -30.41 -5.01 6.26
CA LYS A 209 -29.12 -5.23 5.60
C LYS A 209 -28.78 -6.71 5.76
N PRO A 210 -28.73 -7.50 4.66
CA PRO A 210 -28.21 -8.84 4.77
C PRO A 210 -26.80 -8.66 5.33
N VAL A 211 -26.53 -9.28 6.47
CA VAL A 211 -25.16 -9.53 6.90
C VAL A 211 -24.50 -10.06 5.64
N ARG A 212 -23.62 -9.28 5.02
CA ARG A 212 -22.78 -9.76 3.94
C ARG A 212 -22.05 -10.91 4.62
N ALA A 213 -22.54 -12.13 4.38
CA ALA A 213 -21.97 -13.31 4.97
C ALA A 213 -20.49 -13.16 4.70
N GLN A 214 -19.67 -13.12 5.76
CA GLN A 214 -18.25 -13.33 5.59
C GLN A 214 -18.21 -14.58 4.73
N GLN A 215 -17.75 -14.46 3.48
CA GLN A 215 -17.72 -15.62 2.62
C GLN A 215 -16.95 -16.66 3.44
N PRO A 216 -17.52 -17.86 3.66
CA PRO A 216 -16.75 -18.90 4.29
C PRO A 216 -15.45 -18.95 3.50
N ILE A 217 -14.31 -18.90 4.21
CA ILE A 217 -13.01 -19.20 3.62
C ILE A 217 -13.27 -20.44 2.78
N GLN A 218 -13.26 -20.28 1.46
CA GLN A 218 -13.54 -21.39 0.57
C GLN A 218 -12.51 -22.44 0.98
N GLN A 219 -12.99 -23.58 1.48
CA GLN A 219 -12.11 -24.74 1.57
C GLN A 219 -11.46 -24.86 0.19
N PRO A 220 -10.12 -24.95 0.10
CA PRO A 220 -9.50 -25.09 -1.21
C PRO A 220 -10.21 -26.24 -1.91
N ALA A 221 -10.71 -25.96 -3.12
CA ALA A 221 -11.32 -26.99 -3.94
C ALA A 221 -10.40 -28.22 -3.95
N PRO A 222 -10.95 -29.44 -3.99
CA PRO A 222 -10.13 -30.65 -4.04
C PRO A 222 -9.07 -30.45 -5.12
N VAL A 223 -7.80 -30.44 -4.69
CA VAL A 223 -6.67 -30.26 -5.60
C VAL A 223 -6.70 -31.40 -6.60
N ASP A 224 -6.63 -31.07 -7.88
CA ASP A 224 -6.51 -32.08 -8.92
C ASP A 224 -5.20 -32.84 -8.68
N PRO A 225 -5.23 -34.18 -8.49
CA PRO A 225 -4.02 -34.97 -8.25
C PRO A 225 -2.98 -34.83 -9.38
N LYS A 226 -3.40 -34.56 -10.63
CA LYS A 226 -2.46 -34.31 -11.73
C LYS A 226 -1.81 -32.95 -11.64
N ALA A 227 -2.58 -31.91 -11.29
CA ALA A 227 -2.06 -30.57 -11.07
C ALA A 227 -1.05 -30.55 -9.92
N GLU A 228 -1.31 -31.28 -8.84
CA GLU A 228 -0.39 -31.42 -7.71
C GLU A 228 0.91 -32.13 -8.12
N ALA A 229 0.81 -33.28 -8.80
CA ALA A 229 1.99 -34.01 -9.28
C ALA A 229 2.83 -33.19 -10.28
N TRP A 230 2.19 -32.40 -11.14
CA TRP A 230 2.88 -31.51 -12.07
C TRP A 230 3.57 -30.34 -11.33
N ALA A 231 2.90 -29.75 -10.34
CA ALA A 231 3.45 -28.69 -9.50
C ALA A 231 4.66 -29.19 -8.68
N GLU A 232 4.58 -30.40 -8.12
CA GLU A 232 5.71 -31.02 -7.40
C GLU A 232 6.91 -31.28 -8.31
N LYS A 233 6.67 -31.66 -9.57
CA LYS A 233 7.73 -31.88 -10.57
C LYS A 233 8.40 -30.58 -11.00
N ASN A 234 7.70 -29.45 -10.90
CA ASN A 234 8.16 -28.14 -11.32
C ASN A 234 8.47 -27.25 -10.11
N ASP A 235 9.70 -27.36 -9.60
CA ASP A 235 10.17 -26.64 -8.41
C ASP A 235 9.99 -25.11 -8.41
N TRP A 236 9.86 -24.51 -9.59
CA TRP A 236 9.64 -23.08 -9.79
C TRP A 236 8.18 -22.66 -9.57
N PHE A 237 7.23 -23.59 -9.69
CA PHE A 237 5.81 -23.31 -9.52
C PHE A 237 5.49 -23.02 -8.04
N GLY A 238 4.92 -21.86 -7.75
CA GLY A 238 4.66 -21.36 -6.40
C GLY A 238 5.87 -20.73 -5.68
N LYS A 239 7.11 -20.89 -6.20
CA LYS A 239 8.31 -20.22 -5.67
C LYS A 239 8.73 -19.01 -6.51
N ASP A 240 8.65 -19.12 -7.84
CA ASP A 240 8.91 -18.04 -8.77
C ASP A 240 7.57 -17.43 -9.21
N ASN A 241 7.26 -16.25 -8.68
CA ASN A 241 6.01 -15.55 -9.00
C ASN A 241 5.86 -15.30 -10.51
N ALA A 242 6.93 -14.90 -11.21
CA ALA A 242 6.84 -14.56 -12.62
C ALA A 242 6.48 -15.80 -13.44
N MET A 243 7.16 -16.92 -13.21
CA MET A 243 6.88 -18.18 -13.92
C MET A 243 5.51 -18.76 -13.53
N THR A 244 5.11 -18.61 -12.27
CA THR A 244 3.82 -19.11 -11.76
C THR A 244 2.65 -18.35 -12.38
N TYR A 245 2.69 -17.01 -12.44
CA TYR A 245 1.63 -16.23 -13.08
C TYR A 245 1.57 -16.47 -14.59
N THR A 246 2.71 -16.61 -15.27
CA THR A 246 2.69 -16.98 -16.68
C THR A 246 2.11 -18.37 -16.92
N ALA A 247 2.29 -19.31 -15.98
CA ALA A 247 1.66 -20.63 -16.10
C ALA A 247 0.13 -20.53 -15.98
N PHE A 248 -0.39 -19.66 -15.11
CA PHE A 248 -1.82 -19.37 -15.05
C PHE A 248 -2.35 -18.65 -16.30
N ASP A 249 -1.58 -17.70 -16.86
CA ASP A 249 -1.96 -17.06 -18.12
C ASP A 249 -1.97 -18.04 -19.30
N LEU A 250 -1.02 -18.98 -19.33
CA LEU A 250 -0.97 -20.06 -20.31
C LEU A 250 -2.10 -21.06 -20.12
N HIS A 251 -2.47 -21.39 -18.88
CA HIS A 251 -3.64 -22.21 -18.57
C HIS A 251 -4.90 -21.63 -19.23
N ARG A 252 -5.14 -20.32 -19.04
CA ARG A 252 -6.29 -19.65 -19.63
C ARG A 252 -6.27 -19.73 -21.16
N LYS A 253 -5.14 -19.44 -21.80
CA LYS A 253 -5.02 -19.54 -23.27
C LYS A 253 -5.24 -20.96 -23.79
N LEU A 254 -4.64 -21.96 -23.15
CA LEU A 254 -4.75 -23.36 -23.55
C LEU A 254 -6.18 -23.89 -23.41
N THR A 255 -6.88 -23.51 -22.33
CA THR A 255 -8.23 -24.02 -22.03
C THR A 255 -9.34 -23.22 -22.69
N GLU A 256 -9.22 -21.89 -22.76
CA GLU A 256 -10.26 -21.02 -23.32
C GLU A 256 -10.08 -20.76 -24.83
N GLU A 257 -8.84 -20.55 -25.31
CA GLU A 257 -8.60 -20.22 -26.73
C GLU A 257 -8.33 -21.47 -27.58
N GLU A 258 -7.52 -22.40 -27.07
CA GLU A 258 -7.15 -23.63 -27.79
C GLU A 258 -8.06 -24.83 -27.43
N GLY A 259 -8.91 -24.70 -26.40
CA GLY A 259 -9.89 -25.71 -26.02
C GLY A 259 -9.29 -27.03 -25.51
N MET A 260 -8.05 -27.00 -25.04
CA MET A 260 -7.34 -28.18 -24.55
C MET A 260 -7.84 -28.60 -23.17
N ASP A 261 -8.00 -29.90 -22.95
CA ASP A 261 -8.48 -30.44 -21.67
C ASP A 261 -7.43 -30.25 -20.56
N PRO A 262 -7.72 -29.47 -19.49
CA PRO A 262 -6.78 -29.24 -18.39
C PRO A 262 -6.49 -30.48 -17.52
N GLN A 263 -7.16 -31.62 -17.77
CA GLN A 263 -6.86 -32.91 -17.13
C GLN A 263 -6.00 -33.84 -18.01
N SER A 264 -5.72 -33.45 -19.26
CA SER A 264 -4.92 -34.23 -20.19
C SER A 264 -3.42 -34.10 -19.89
N ASP A 265 -2.66 -35.16 -20.18
CA ASP A 265 -1.20 -35.12 -20.01
C ASP A 265 -0.54 -34.23 -21.08
N GLU A 266 -1.21 -34.07 -22.24
CA GLU A 266 -0.81 -33.19 -23.34
C GLU A 266 -0.82 -31.71 -22.91
N TYR A 267 -1.82 -31.30 -22.13
CA TYR A 267 -1.91 -29.96 -21.54
C TYR A 267 -0.67 -29.60 -20.73
N TYR A 268 -0.29 -30.46 -19.78
CA TYR A 268 0.87 -30.20 -18.92
C TYR A 268 2.19 -30.20 -19.69
N ALA A 269 2.32 -31.03 -20.74
CA ALA A 269 3.49 -31.01 -21.62
C ALA A 269 3.61 -29.70 -22.43
N GLU A 270 2.48 -29.16 -22.90
CA GLU A 270 2.46 -27.92 -23.67
C GLU A 270 2.68 -26.69 -22.77
N VAL A 271 2.17 -26.70 -21.52
CA VAL A 271 2.50 -25.69 -20.51
C VAL A 271 4.02 -25.66 -20.24
N ASP A 272 4.65 -26.81 -19.95
CA ASP A 272 6.09 -26.89 -19.69
C ASP A 272 6.93 -26.38 -20.88
N LYS A 273 6.53 -26.72 -22.11
CA LYS A 273 7.20 -26.29 -23.33
C LYS A 273 7.11 -24.77 -23.53
N ARG A 274 5.94 -24.17 -23.30
CA ARG A 274 5.73 -22.72 -23.43
C ARG A 274 6.44 -21.95 -22.33
N ILE A 275 6.40 -22.44 -21.09
CA ILE A 275 7.17 -21.85 -19.98
C ILE A 275 8.68 -21.90 -20.26
N ARG A 276 9.21 -22.98 -20.85
CA ARG A 276 10.63 -23.04 -21.25
C ARG A 276 10.99 -22.06 -22.37
N LEU A 277 10.04 -21.74 -23.25
CA LEU A 277 10.22 -20.79 -24.34
C LEU A 277 10.14 -19.34 -23.85
N GLU A 278 9.24 -19.05 -22.92
CA GLU A 278 9.08 -17.73 -22.29
C GLU A 278 10.22 -17.42 -21.30
N PHE A 279 10.78 -18.45 -20.67
CA PHE A 279 11.88 -18.31 -19.71
C PHE A 279 13.13 -19.12 -20.08
N PRO A 280 13.78 -18.90 -21.26
CA PRO A 280 14.95 -19.68 -21.66
C PRO A 280 16.11 -19.56 -20.65
N HIS A 281 16.23 -18.39 -20.00
CA HIS A 281 17.23 -18.09 -18.98
C HIS A 281 17.04 -18.87 -17.67
N LYS A 282 15.87 -19.46 -17.43
CA LYS A 282 15.56 -20.20 -16.20
C LYS A 282 15.76 -21.71 -16.32
N PHE A 283 15.88 -22.23 -17.55
CA PHE A 283 16.03 -23.68 -17.82
C PHE A 283 17.40 -24.06 -18.39
N GLY A 284 18.39 -23.16 -18.37
CA GLY A 284 19.76 -23.48 -18.77
C GLY A 284 19.97 -23.63 -20.29
N ASN A 285 18.93 -23.46 -21.11
CA ASN A 285 19.06 -23.34 -22.55
C ASN A 285 19.52 -21.94 -22.94
N SER A 286 20.71 -21.55 -22.47
CA SER A 286 21.49 -20.56 -23.20
C SER A 286 21.84 -21.21 -24.53
N VAL A 287 21.06 -20.94 -25.57
CA VAL A 287 21.69 -20.77 -26.88
C VAL A 287 22.70 -19.68 -26.63
N GLU A 288 23.96 -20.06 -26.48
CA GLU A 288 25.10 -19.15 -26.45
C GLU A 288 24.97 -18.31 -27.72
N LYS A 289 24.30 -17.16 -27.62
CA LYS A 289 24.60 -16.05 -28.49
C LYS A 289 26.08 -15.86 -28.25
N GLN A 290 26.89 -16.28 -29.23
CA GLN A 290 28.28 -15.90 -29.33
C GLN A 290 28.29 -14.38 -29.36
N THR A 291 28.30 -13.78 -28.18
CA THR A 291 28.62 -12.39 -28.00
C THR A 291 30.07 -12.34 -28.40
N SER A 292 30.32 -11.79 -29.59
CA SER A 292 31.68 -11.46 -29.99
C SER A 292 32.29 -10.68 -28.85
N LYS A 293 33.41 -11.18 -28.31
CA LYS A 293 34.13 -10.55 -27.20
C LYS A 293 34.21 -9.04 -27.48
N PRO A 294 33.84 -8.17 -26.53
CA PRO A 294 33.98 -6.74 -26.75
C PRO A 294 35.46 -6.46 -26.98
N THR A 295 35.79 -5.92 -28.16
CA THR A 295 37.14 -5.50 -28.49
C THR A 295 37.55 -4.50 -27.43
N GLN A 296 38.57 -4.84 -26.65
CA GLN A 296 39.09 -4.01 -25.57
C GLN A 296 39.69 -2.74 -26.20
N ASN A 297 38.91 -1.66 -26.24
CA ASN A 297 39.45 -0.34 -26.55
C ASN A 297 40.24 0.14 -25.32
N VAL A 298 41.57 0.14 -25.45
CA VAL A 298 42.48 0.73 -24.47
C VAL A 298 42.39 2.24 -24.61
N ALA A 299 41.49 2.88 -23.86
CA ALA A 299 41.51 4.33 -23.70
C ALA A 299 42.65 4.70 -22.75
N SER A 300 43.57 5.54 -23.21
CA SER A 300 44.58 6.18 -22.36
C SER A 300 43.89 6.89 -21.19
N ALA A 301 44.39 6.62 -19.98
CA ALA A 301 44.02 7.30 -18.76
C ALA A 301 43.99 8.82 -18.97
N THR A 302 42.81 9.44 -18.82
CA THR A 302 42.52 10.74 -18.19
C THR A 302 41.13 11.24 -18.64
N ARG A 303 40.05 10.94 -17.89
CA ARG A 303 38.91 11.87 -17.72
C ARG A 303 37.98 11.45 -16.57
N SER A 304 37.95 12.26 -15.52
CA SER A 304 36.96 12.21 -14.44
C SER A 304 35.56 12.54 -14.98
N THR A 305 34.55 11.73 -14.68
CA THR A 305 33.14 12.03 -14.98
C THR A 305 32.57 12.93 -13.88
N LYS A 306 32.06 14.11 -14.26
CA LYS A 306 31.55 15.14 -13.35
C LYS A 306 30.02 15.09 -13.34
N THR A 307 29.44 14.39 -12.36
CA THR A 307 27.99 14.27 -12.12
C THR A 307 27.52 15.45 -11.25
N GLY A 308 26.76 16.39 -11.83
CA GLY A 308 26.21 17.56 -11.10
C GLY A 308 25.66 18.70 -11.97
N ARG A 309 26.02 18.78 -13.26
CA ARG A 309 25.57 19.87 -14.14
C ARG A 309 24.26 19.54 -14.85
N LYS A 310 23.20 20.33 -14.60
CA LYS A 310 21.95 20.32 -15.40
C LYS A 310 22.24 20.91 -16.78
N GLN A 311 22.07 20.10 -17.82
CA GLN A 311 22.22 20.54 -19.22
C GLN A 311 20.88 20.50 -19.93
N VAL A 312 20.48 21.60 -20.57
CA VAL A 312 19.18 21.71 -21.25
C VAL A 312 19.40 21.81 -22.75
N ARG A 313 18.82 20.87 -23.53
CA ARG A 313 18.76 20.94 -24.99
C ARG A 313 17.57 21.80 -25.44
N LEU A 314 17.86 22.86 -26.17
CA LEU A 314 16.89 23.72 -26.86
C LEU A 314 16.74 23.29 -28.31
N THR A 315 15.50 23.18 -28.77
CA THR A 315 15.19 22.96 -30.19
C THR A 315 15.49 24.23 -31.01
N SER A 316 15.71 24.08 -32.33
CA SER A 316 15.94 25.23 -33.23
C SER A 316 14.86 26.31 -33.12
N SER A 317 13.59 25.88 -32.99
CA SER A 317 12.45 26.79 -32.78
C SER A 317 12.54 27.54 -31.45
N GLN A 318 12.96 26.90 -30.36
CA GLN A 318 13.16 27.53 -29.05
C GLN A 318 14.31 28.54 -29.06
N VAL A 319 15.40 28.22 -29.77
CA VAL A 319 16.51 29.15 -29.99
C VAL A 319 16.05 30.39 -30.77
N ALA A 320 15.23 30.19 -31.82
CA ALA A 320 14.67 31.29 -32.61
C ALA A 320 13.70 32.16 -31.79
N ILE A 321 12.86 31.54 -30.95
CA ILE A 321 11.92 32.24 -30.06
C ILE A 321 12.68 33.07 -29.03
N ALA A 322 13.70 32.51 -28.36
CA ALA A 322 14.51 33.24 -27.38
C ALA A 322 15.20 34.47 -28.00
N LYS A 323 15.82 34.29 -29.18
CA LYS A 323 16.43 35.40 -29.94
C LYS A 323 15.42 36.48 -30.33
N LYS A 324 14.22 36.08 -30.74
CA LYS A 324 13.15 37.01 -31.14
C LYS A 324 12.57 37.78 -29.96
N LEU A 325 12.52 37.17 -28.77
CA LEU A 325 12.12 37.82 -27.52
C LEU A 325 13.24 38.64 -26.87
N GLY A 326 14.47 38.57 -27.41
CA GLY A 326 15.64 39.27 -26.87
C GLY A 326 16.15 38.69 -25.55
N VAL A 327 15.72 37.48 -25.18
CA VAL A 327 16.07 36.81 -23.93
C VAL A 327 17.28 35.90 -24.16
N PRO A 328 18.30 35.91 -23.28
CA PRO A 328 19.44 35.01 -23.41
C PRO A 328 19.00 33.54 -23.30
N LEU A 329 19.65 32.68 -24.07
CA LEU A 329 19.31 31.25 -24.15
C LEU A 329 19.34 30.53 -22.80
N GLU A 330 20.18 31.02 -21.88
CA GLU A 330 20.28 30.53 -20.50
C GLU A 330 19.00 30.80 -19.69
N GLU A 331 18.46 32.02 -19.73
CA GLU A 331 17.24 32.36 -18.99
C GLU A 331 16.02 31.65 -19.57
N TYR A 332 15.97 31.56 -20.90
CA TYR A 332 14.90 30.82 -21.57
C TYR A 332 14.94 29.32 -21.20
N ALA A 333 16.14 28.73 -21.10
CA ALA A 333 16.31 27.35 -20.63
C ALA A 333 15.91 27.16 -19.15
N LYS A 334 16.24 28.12 -18.26
CA LYS A 334 15.82 28.09 -16.84
C LYS A 334 14.30 28.11 -16.71
N GLN A 335 13.63 28.98 -17.47
CA GLN A 335 12.18 29.11 -17.42
C GLN A 335 11.48 27.86 -17.95
N LEU A 336 12.03 27.25 -19.01
CA LEU A 336 11.56 25.97 -19.54
C LEU A 336 11.59 24.84 -18.50
N ILE A 337 12.63 24.78 -17.65
CA ILE A 337 12.71 23.80 -16.55
C ILE A 337 11.59 24.05 -15.54
N ASN A 338 11.45 25.29 -15.06
CA ASN A 338 10.45 25.64 -14.04
C ASN A 338 9.00 25.38 -14.51
N THR A 339 8.73 25.54 -15.81
CA THR A 339 7.38 25.30 -16.37
C THR A 339 7.05 23.84 -16.67
N LYS A 340 8.05 22.94 -16.71
CA LYS A 340 7.85 21.50 -17.00
C LYS A 340 7.78 20.63 -15.74
N GLU A 341 8.17 21.16 -14.58
CA GLU A 341 8.11 20.47 -13.27
C GLU A 341 6.75 20.66 -12.54
N VAL A 342 5.71 21.14 -13.24
CA VAL A 342 4.29 21.15 -12.81
C VAL A 342 3.49 20.34 -13.82
#